data_AF-A0A226X483-F1
#
_entry.id   AF-A0A226X483-F1
#
_cell.length_a   1.000
_cell.length_b   1.000
_cell.length_c   1.000
_cell.angle_alpha   90.00
_cell.angle_beta   90.00
_cell.angle_gamma   90.00
#
_symmetry.space_group_name_H-M   'P 1'
#
loop_
_entity.id
_entity.type
_entity.pdbx_description
1 polymer ?
#
loop_
_entity_poly.entity_id
_entity_poly.type
_entity_poly.pdbx_seq_one_letter_code
_entity_poly.pdbx_strand_id
1 'polypeptide(L)'
;MGLLFLTIFLTDFFGYTDALLRFDRVRRKVWMFVGTRSPIELDWDRLTPVSQGITPANSNVNTFRSVLLVDLDAEGDVKFDGKYPRIASIGQTSLNEQQAISQYEYVRQFMELGPTHLPSCETYLEHRTVFRDIVRFFGFLDLARNIDWRRPGETGGGLLVLASILCMLLGWAFLPFDLATYIAYRCNRVPKWPAKIEAYAKDGGEMTTPVGAASGRMRIVLKEVPFILLWVGCAFAVYAWVASWFIK
;
A
#
# COMPACT_ATOMS: atom_id res chain seq x y z
N MET A 1 -13.70 4.04 -28.59
CA MET A 1 -13.46 4.56 -27.22
C MET A 1 -13.34 3.45 -26.18
N GLY A 2 -14.28 2.50 -26.07
CA GLY A 2 -14.20 1.41 -25.06
C GLY A 2 -12.94 0.52 -25.15
N LEU A 3 -12.50 0.13 -26.34
CA LEU A 3 -11.29 -0.68 -26.54
C LEU A 3 -9.98 0.05 -26.17
N LEU A 4 -9.90 1.36 -26.41
CA LEU A 4 -8.77 2.20 -26.00
C LEU A 4 -8.73 2.41 -24.49
N PHE A 5 -9.90 2.58 -23.87
CA PHE A 5 -10.02 2.61 -22.41
C PHE A 5 -9.58 1.26 -21.80
N LEU A 6 -9.96 0.14 -22.42
CA LEU A 6 -9.63 -1.20 -21.94
C LEU A 6 -8.14 -1.52 -22.08
N THR A 7 -7.46 -1.07 -23.15
CA THR A 7 -6.00 -1.20 -23.27
C THR A 7 -5.27 -0.33 -22.26
N ILE A 8 -5.67 0.93 -22.06
CA ILE A 8 -5.08 1.80 -21.01
C ILE A 8 -5.29 1.17 -19.64
N PHE A 9 -6.51 0.68 -19.34
CA PHE A 9 -6.79 -0.04 -18.10
C PHE A 9 -5.89 -1.28 -17.96
N LEU A 10 -5.75 -2.12 -18.99
CA LEU A 10 -4.90 -3.32 -18.92
C LEU A 10 -3.41 -3.01 -18.77
N THR A 11 -2.90 -1.94 -19.39
CA THR A 11 -1.48 -1.58 -19.31
C THR A 11 -1.14 -0.85 -18.00
N ASP A 12 -2.03 0.02 -17.49
CA ASP A 12 -1.79 0.77 -16.26
C ASP A 12 -2.23 0.04 -14.98
N PHE A 13 -3.34 -0.73 -14.99
CA PHE A 13 -3.76 -1.46 -13.78
C PHE A 13 -2.80 -2.58 -13.38
N PHE A 14 -2.13 -3.19 -14.36
CA PHE A 14 -1.23 -4.33 -14.14
C PHE A 14 0.25 -3.99 -14.32
N GLY A 15 0.57 -2.72 -14.61
CA GLY A 15 1.93 -2.20 -14.62
C GLY A 15 2.48 -2.04 -13.20
N TYR A 16 3.79 -2.17 -13.03
CA TYR A 16 4.43 -1.76 -11.77
C TYR A 16 4.40 -0.23 -11.72
N THR A 17 3.54 0.32 -10.87
CA THR A 17 3.36 1.77 -10.71
C THR A 17 4.48 2.42 -9.91
N ASP A 18 5.12 1.67 -9.01
CA ASP A 18 6.28 2.10 -8.22
C ASP A 18 7.46 1.15 -8.43
N ALA A 19 8.67 1.69 -8.31
CA ALA A 19 9.91 0.92 -8.33
C ALA A 19 9.99 -0.01 -7.10
N LEU A 20 10.14 -1.30 -7.34
CA LEU A 20 10.27 -2.28 -6.26
C LEU A 20 11.71 -2.31 -5.77
N LEU A 21 11.90 -2.18 -4.46
CA LEU A 21 13.21 -2.13 -3.83
C LEU A 21 13.47 -3.40 -3.01
N ARG A 22 14.71 -3.87 -3.04
CA ARG A 22 15.19 -4.93 -2.17
C ARG A 22 16.49 -4.51 -1.50
N PHE A 23 16.50 -4.58 -0.18
CA PHE A 23 17.64 -4.21 0.65
C PHE A 23 18.43 -5.46 1.01
N ASP A 24 19.73 -5.47 0.72
CA ASP A 24 20.67 -6.51 1.11
C ASP A 24 21.69 -5.93 2.09
N ARG A 25 21.49 -6.26 3.36
CA ARG A 25 22.36 -5.81 4.46
C ARG A 25 23.77 -6.38 4.35
N VAL A 26 23.90 -7.67 4.05
CA VAL A 26 25.19 -8.39 4.09
C VAL A 26 26.18 -7.77 3.12
N ARG A 27 25.68 -7.32 1.96
CA ARG A 27 26.49 -6.73 0.90
C ARG A 27 26.44 -5.22 0.85
N ARG A 28 25.59 -4.59 1.69
CA ARG A 28 25.26 -3.16 1.67
C ARG A 28 24.81 -2.71 0.27
N LYS A 29 23.88 -3.46 -0.34
CA LYS A 29 23.36 -3.16 -1.69
C LYS A 29 21.85 -2.99 -1.69
N VAL A 30 21.36 -2.14 -2.59
CA VAL A 30 19.94 -1.97 -2.87
C VAL A 30 19.68 -2.34 -4.32
N TRP A 31 18.67 -3.19 -4.54
CA TRP A 31 18.26 -3.60 -5.88
C TRP A 31 16.94 -2.93 -6.21
N MET A 32 16.88 -2.28 -7.36
CA MET A 32 15.70 -1.58 -7.84
C MET A 32 15.14 -2.26 -9.10
N PHE A 33 13.84 -2.51 -9.10
CA PHE A 33 13.12 -3.10 -10.24
C PHE A 33 12.03 -2.14 -10.72
N VAL A 34 12.24 -1.56 -11.90
CA VAL A 34 11.35 -0.56 -12.53
C VAL A 34 10.66 -1.14 -13.77
N GLY A 35 10.27 -2.41 -13.71
CA GLY A 35 9.67 -3.11 -14.85
C GLY A 35 10.62 -3.37 -16.03
N THR A 36 11.92 -3.09 -15.88
CA THR A 36 13.00 -3.45 -16.82
C THR A 36 13.32 -4.95 -16.76
N ARG A 37 13.90 -5.51 -17.83
CA ARG A 37 14.32 -6.93 -17.86
C ARG A 37 15.45 -7.25 -16.87
N SER A 38 16.22 -6.25 -16.46
CA SER A 38 17.32 -6.37 -15.49
C SER A 38 17.11 -5.41 -14.31
N PRO A 39 17.26 -5.88 -13.06
CA PRO A 39 17.30 -5.02 -11.88
C PRO A 39 18.51 -4.08 -11.93
N ILE A 40 18.32 -2.86 -11.44
CA ILE A 40 19.39 -1.87 -11.27
C ILE A 40 20.04 -2.11 -9.91
N GLU A 41 21.37 -2.19 -9.89
CA GLU A 41 22.18 -2.38 -8.69
C GLU A 41 22.63 -1.03 -8.14
N LEU A 42 22.39 -0.82 -6.85
CA LEU A 42 22.70 0.42 -6.14
C LEU A 42 23.57 0.11 -4.93
N ASP A 43 24.65 0.89 -4.77
CA ASP A 43 25.56 0.76 -3.64
C ASP A 43 25.05 1.63 -2.47
N TRP A 44 24.79 1.03 -1.30
CA TRP A 44 24.19 1.74 -0.16
C TRP A 44 25.04 2.92 0.31
N ASP A 45 26.36 2.78 0.28
CA ASP A 45 27.29 3.78 0.79
C ASP A 45 27.38 5.04 -0.08
N ARG A 46 26.78 4.99 -1.28
CA ARG A 46 26.72 6.11 -2.24
C ARG A 46 25.33 6.74 -2.31
N LEU A 47 24.36 6.25 -1.55
CA LEU A 47 23.00 6.78 -1.55
C LEU A 47 22.90 8.01 -0.67
N THR A 48 22.28 9.08 -1.20
CA THR A 48 21.97 10.28 -0.43
C THR A 48 20.47 10.34 -0.13
N PRO A 49 20.06 10.44 1.15
CA PRO A 49 18.66 10.61 1.49
C PRO A 49 18.21 12.04 1.16
N VAL A 50 17.15 12.17 0.38
CA VAL A 50 16.53 13.48 0.07
C VAL A 50 15.02 13.42 0.28
N SER A 51 14.49 14.48 0.87
CA SER A 51 13.05 14.75 0.93
C SER A 51 12.61 15.36 -0.40
N GLN A 52 11.74 14.68 -1.14
CA GLN A 52 11.15 15.28 -2.35
C GLN A 52 9.76 15.82 -2.03
N GLY A 53 9.59 17.13 -2.22
CA GLY A 53 8.26 17.74 -2.26
C GLY A 53 7.54 17.29 -3.54
N ILE A 54 6.47 16.51 -3.36
CA ILE A 54 5.50 16.19 -4.39
C ILE A 54 4.32 17.13 -4.15
N THR A 55 4.08 18.04 -5.09
CA THR A 55 2.83 18.80 -5.12
C THR A 55 1.88 18.05 -6.05
N PRO A 56 0.84 17.37 -5.55
CA PRO A 56 -0.14 16.73 -6.40
C PRO A 56 -0.79 17.80 -7.29
N ALA A 57 -0.99 17.50 -8.59
CA ALA A 57 -1.47 18.46 -9.59
C ALA A 57 -2.79 19.16 -9.22
N ASN A 58 -3.55 18.61 -8.27
CA ASN A 58 -4.85 19.11 -7.83
C ASN A 58 -4.88 19.62 -6.37
N SER A 59 -3.73 19.80 -5.71
CA SER A 59 -3.71 20.27 -4.32
C SER A 59 -2.56 21.24 -4.03
N ASN A 60 -2.88 22.36 -3.38
CA ASN A 60 -1.92 23.35 -2.87
C ASN A 60 -1.17 22.88 -1.60
N VAL A 61 -1.29 21.59 -1.24
CA VAL A 61 -0.61 21.01 -0.09
C VAL A 61 0.66 20.36 -0.59
N ASN A 62 1.82 20.88 -0.15
CA ASN A 62 3.09 20.23 -0.38
C ASN A 62 3.12 18.94 0.44
N THR A 63 3.14 17.82 -0.26
CA THR A 63 3.31 16.50 0.35
C THR A 63 4.76 16.06 0.14
N PHE A 64 5.39 15.47 1.14
CA PHE A 64 6.79 15.05 1.08
C PHE A 64 6.88 13.54 0.97
N ARG A 65 7.62 13.02 -0.01
CA ARG A 65 7.96 11.60 -0.07
C ARG A 65 9.43 11.44 0.31
N SER A 66 9.74 10.41 1.09
CA SER A 66 11.13 10.07 1.36
C SER A 66 11.70 9.41 0.11
N VAL A 67 12.79 9.97 -0.41
CA VAL A 67 13.36 9.53 -1.66
C VAL A 67 14.85 9.30 -1.43
N LEU A 68 15.30 8.08 -1.70
CA LEU A 68 16.72 7.83 -1.88
C LEU A 68 17.10 8.32 -3.28
N LEU A 69 17.88 9.38 -3.34
CA LEU A 69 18.56 9.72 -4.57
C LEU A 69 19.76 8.79 -4.70
N VAL A 70 19.82 8.13 -5.84
CA VAL A 70 20.94 7.27 -6.17
C VAL A 70 21.98 8.11 -6.87
N ASP A 71 23.17 8.14 -6.28
CA ASP A 71 24.43 8.42 -6.97
C ASP A 71 24.37 9.76 -7.72
N LEU A 72 24.49 10.86 -6.96
CA LEU A 72 24.69 12.20 -7.52
C LEU A 72 25.94 12.16 -8.40
N ASP A 73 25.87 12.72 -9.61
CA ASP A 73 27.06 12.92 -10.43
C ASP A 73 28.01 13.93 -9.77
N ALA A 74 29.23 14.08 -10.27
CA ALA A 74 30.24 15.00 -9.71
C ALA A 74 29.75 16.46 -9.61
N GLU A 75 28.68 16.80 -10.33
CA GLU A 75 28.02 18.10 -10.40
C GLU A 75 26.75 18.21 -9.52
N GLY A 76 26.35 17.13 -8.84
CA GLY A 76 25.17 17.12 -7.95
C GLY A 76 23.84 16.75 -8.62
N ASP A 77 23.85 16.29 -9.87
CA ASP A 77 22.66 15.87 -10.60
C ASP A 77 22.37 14.36 -10.49
N VAL A 78 21.10 13.97 -10.59
CA VAL A 78 20.67 12.57 -10.49
C VAL A 78 21.14 11.77 -11.71
N LYS A 79 21.87 10.67 -11.50
CA LYS A 79 22.23 9.77 -12.60
C LYS A 79 21.01 9.03 -13.17
N PHE A 80 20.89 9.08 -14.49
CA PHE A 80 19.87 8.33 -15.23
C PHE A 80 20.46 7.04 -15.81
N ASP A 81 19.75 5.92 -15.68
CA ASP A 81 20.08 4.68 -16.39
C ASP A 81 19.15 4.53 -17.60
N GLY A 82 19.56 5.13 -18.73
CA GLY A 82 18.71 5.27 -19.90
C GLY A 82 17.55 6.25 -19.65
N LYS A 83 16.30 5.75 -19.70
CA LYS A 83 15.08 6.57 -19.52
C LYS A 83 14.64 6.69 -18.05
N TYR A 84 15.16 5.86 -17.16
CA TYR A 84 14.69 5.78 -15.78
C TYR A 84 15.65 6.50 -14.84
N PRO A 85 15.16 7.49 -14.05
CA PRO A 85 15.99 8.09 -13.03
C PRO A 85 16.35 7.02 -12.00
N ARG A 86 17.59 6.99 -11.54
CA ARG A 86 17.97 6.16 -10.40
C ARG A 86 17.45 6.83 -9.12
N ILE A 87 16.15 6.72 -8.90
CA ILE A 87 15.47 7.32 -7.75
C ILE A 87 14.64 6.22 -7.09
N ALA A 88 14.97 5.93 -5.84
CA ALA A 88 14.30 4.90 -5.06
C ALA A 88 13.43 5.58 -4.00
N SER A 89 12.13 5.69 -4.27
CA SER A 89 11.21 6.24 -3.27
C SER A 89 10.95 5.23 -2.14
N ILE A 90 11.01 5.67 -0.89
CA ILE A 90 10.79 4.85 0.29
C ILE A 90 9.54 5.35 1.03
N GLY A 91 8.71 4.40 1.45
CA GLY A 91 7.56 4.64 2.30
C GLY A 91 6.44 5.45 1.66
N GLN A 92 5.56 5.96 2.52
CA GLN A 92 4.35 6.68 2.12
C GLN A 92 4.56 8.19 2.15
N THR A 93 3.87 8.89 1.25
CA THR A 93 3.84 10.34 1.21
C THR A 93 3.35 10.90 2.56
N SER A 94 4.13 11.76 3.16
CA SER A 94 3.88 12.40 4.46
C SER A 94 3.59 13.87 4.26
N LEU A 95 2.80 14.47 5.16
CA LEU A 95 2.53 15.92 5.14
C LEU A 95 3.69 16.73 5.75
N ASN A 96 4.63 16.06 6.42
CA ASN A 96 5.78 16.66 7.06
C ASN A 96 7.07 16.04 6.51
N GLU A 97 8.03 16.90 6.15
CA GLU A 97 9.36 16.52 5.71
C GLU A 97 10.10 15.65 6.73
N GLN A 98 9.98 15.99 8.02
CA GLN A 98 10.66 15.25 9.08
C GLN A 98 10.10 13.82 9.24
N GLN A 99 8.80 13.63 8.96
CA GLN A 99 8.19 12.30 8.92
C GLN A 99 8.68 11.50 7.71
N ALA A 100 8.87 12.14 6.56
CA ALA A 100 9.49 11.49 5.41
C ALA A 100 10.92 11.02 5.75
N ILE A 101 11.75 11.88 6.37
CA ILE A 101 13.12 11.51 6.77
C ILE A 101 13.12 10.37 7.80
N SER A 102 12.15 10.32 8.71
CA SER A 102 12.04 9.22 9.69
C SER A 102 11.84 7.84 9.05
N GLN A 103 11.21 7.78 7.87
CA GLN A 103 11.05 6.53 7.12
C GLN A 103 12.39 6.04 6.55
N TYR A 104 13.28 6.96 6.15
CA TYR A 104 14.64 6.62 5.77
C TYR A 104 15.46 6.13 6.96
N GLU A 105 15.36 6.78 8.13
CA GLU A 105 16.08 6.35 9.34
C GLU A 105 15.77 4.90 9.73
N TYR A 106 14.52 4.45 9.56
CA TYR A 106 14.15 3.05 9.75
C TYR A 106 14.95 2.12 8.82
N VAL A 107 15.06 2.46 7.54
CA VAL A 107 15.83 1.67 6.57
C VAL A 107 17.33 1.74 6.84
N ARG A 108 17.84 2.90 7.26
CA ARG A 108 19.24 3.06 7.68
C ARG A 108 19.58 2.18 8.87
N GLN A 109 18.77 2.19 9.92
CA GLN A 109 18.94 1.32 11.08
C GLN A 109 18.92 -0.16 10.69
N PHE A 110 18.02 -0.57 9.79
CA PHE A 110 18.00 -1.94 9.26
C PHE A 110 19.30 -2.31 8.54
N MET A 111 19.81 -1.41 7.68
CA MET A 111 21.02 -1.64 6.87
C MET A 111 22.31 -1.59 7.67
N GLU A 112 22.41 -0.73 8.69
CA GLU A 112 23.65 -0.54 9.47
C GLU A 112 23.70 -1.42 10.73
N LEU A 113 22.60 -1.46 11.49
CA LEU A 113 22.56 -2.09 12.81
C LEU A 113 21.81 -3.43 12.79
N GLY A 114 21.03 -3.68 11.74
CA GLY A 114 20.26 -4.92 11.59
C GLY A 114 18.89 -4.90 12.25
N PRO A 115 18.14 -6.02 12.11
CA PRO A 115 16.74 -6.10 12.49
C PRO A 115 16.48 -6.00 14.00
N THR A 116 17.47 -6.30 14.84
CA THR A 116 17.33 -6.23 16.32
C THR A 116 17.27 -4.80 16.85
N HIS A 117 17.74 -3.83 16.08
CA HIS A 117 17.77 -2.42 16.46
C HIS A 117 16.57 -1.64 15.93
N LEU A 118 15.69 -2.31 15.16
CA LEU A 118 14.48 -1.69 14.66
C LEU A 118 13.46 -1.52 15.79
N PRO A 119 12.66 -0.44 15.75
CA PRO A 119 11.58 -0.25 16.72
C PRO A 119 10.61 -1.44 16.67
N SER A 120 10.13 -1.85 17.84
CA SER A 120 9.15 -2.93 17.95
C SER A 120 7.90 -2.59 17.16
N CYS A 121 7.51 -3.46 16.24
CA CYS A 121 6.33 -3.30 15.42
C CYS A 121 5.15 -4.02 16.08
N GLU A 122 4.09 -3.30 16.45
CA GLU A 122 2.87 -3.94 16.99
C GLU A 122 2.10 -4.69 15.92
N THR A 123 2.10 -4.17 14.69
CA THR A 123 1.29 -4.69 13.58
C THR A 123 2.08 -4.70 12.27
N TYR A 124 2.24 -5.86 11.64
CA TYR A 124 2.91 -5.96 10.33
C TYR A 124 1.91 -6.02 9.18
N LEU A 125 2.23 -5.37 8.06
CA LEU A 125 1.41 -5.42 6.85
C LEU A 125 1.73 -6.67 6.04
N GLU A 126 0.72 -7.47 5.75
CA GLU A 126 0.88 -8.63 4.88
C GLU A 126 0.66 -8.29 3.41
N HIS A 127 1.42 -8.94 2.53
CA HIS A 127 1.41 -8.65 1.09
C HIS A 127 0.04 -8.83 0.42
N ARG A 128 -0.76 -9.82 0.84
CA ARG A 128 -2.11 -10.06 0.27
C ARG A 128 -3.21 -9.42 1.10
N THR A 129 -4.21 -8.87 0.41
CA THR A 129 -5.47 -8.37 0.97
C THR A 129 -6.44 -9.50 1.30
N VAL A 130 -7.36 -9.24 2.24
CA VAL A 130 -8.41 -10.16 2.70
C VAL A 130 -9.78 -9.60 2.30
N PHE A 131 -10.81 -10.45 2.22
CA PHE A 131 -12.18 -10.03 1.92
C PHE A 131 -12.68 -8.89 2.83
N ARG A 132 -12.23 -8.85 4.09
CA ARG A 132 -12.52 -7.74 5.02
C ARG A 132 -12.13 -6.38 4.43
N ASP A 133 -11.03 -6.31 3.68
CA ASP A 133 -10.55 -5.06 3.10
C ASP A 133 -11.52 -4.52 2.03
N ILE A 134 -12.29 -5.40 1.37
CA ILE A 134 -13.35 -5.00 0.42
C ILE A 134 -14.50 -4.33 1.15
N VAL A 135 -14.90 -4.91 2.29
CA VAL A 135 -16.08 -4.47 3.06
C VAL A 135 -15.72 -3.46 4.15
N ARG A 136 -14.45 -3.01 4.21
CA ARG A 136 -13.97 -2.05 5.19
C ARG A 136 -14.50 -0.63 4.92
N PHE A 137 -15.03 -0.35 3.71
CA PHE A 137 -15.62 0.92 3.23
C PHE A 137 -15.06 2.15 3.96
N PHE A 138 -13.96 2.73 3.49
CA PHE A 138 -13.31 3.90 4.11
C PHE A 138 -12.97 3.77 5.62
N GLY A 139 -12.82 2.56 6.15
CA GLY A 139 -12.51 2.33 7.57
C GLY A 139 -13.73 2.27 8.49
N PHE A 140 -14.95 2.41 7.96
CA PHE A 140 -16.17 2.37 8.78
C PHE A 140 -16.39 1.04 9.50
N LEU A 141 -15.86 -0.06 8.95
CA LEU A 141 -15.93 -1.36 9.62
C LEU A 141 -15.08 -1.43 10.90
N ASP A 142 -14.03 -0.60 11.01
CA ASP A 142 -13.22 -0.53 12.24
C ASP A 142 -13.98 0.12 13.39
N LEU A 143 -14.92 1.04 13.10
CA LEU A 143 -15.83 1.59 14.11
C LEU A 143 -16.70 0.47 14.70
N ALA A 144 -17.30 -0.37 13.86
CA ALA A 144 -18.13 -1.49 14.31
C ALA A 144 -17.35 -2.48 15.19
N ARG A 145 -16.06 -2.65 14.91
CA ARG A 145 -15.16 -3.53 15.68
C ARG A 145 -14.83 -2.96 17.05
N ASN A 146 -14.52 -1.66 17.11
CA ASN A 146 -14.03 -0.98 18.31
C ASN A 146 -15.13 -0.54 19.28
N ILE A 147 -16.41 -0.64 18.87
CA ILE A 147 -17.54 -0.26 19.72
C ILE A 147 -17.74 -1.26 20.86
N ASP A 148 -17.86 -0.70 22.07
CA ASP A 148 -18.36 -1.43 23.22
C ASP A 148 -19.89 -1.38 23.23
N TRP A 149 -20.50 -2.52 22.91
CA TRP A 149 -21.95 -2.70 22.89
C TRP A 149 -22.62 -2.47 24.24
N ARG A 150 -21.87 -2.50 25.34
CA ARG A 150 -22.40 -2.21 26.67
C ARG A 150 -22.58 -0.71 26.91
N ARG A 151 -21.85 0.14 26.18
CA ARG A 151 -21.90 1.62 26.30
C ARG A 151 -21.75 2.30 24.93
N PRO A 152 -22.71 2.06 24.01
CA PRO A 152 -22.59 2.55 22.64
C PRO A 152 -22.53 4.08 22.55
N GLY A 153 -23.11 4.82 23.50
CA GLY A 153 -23.04 6.28 23.53
C GLY A 153 -21.64 6.83 23.81
N GLU A 154 -20.83 6.13 24.62
CA GLU A 154 -19.47 6.56 24.99
C GLU A 154 -18.44 6.14 23.93
N THR A 155 -18.67 5.03 23.22
CA THR A 155 -17.74 4.50 22.20
C THR A 155 -18.08 4.90 20.77
N GLY A 156 -18.92 5.92 20.55
CA GLY A 156 -19.18 6.45 19.20
C GLY A 156 -20.25 5.69 18.39
N GLY A 157 -21.22 5.06 19.04
CA GLY A 157 -22.34 4.38 18.37
C GLY A 157 -23.17 5.30 17.47
N GLY A 158 -23.31 6.59 17.81
CA GLY A 158 -23.94 7.58 16.92
C GLY A 158 -23.17 7.76 15.61
N LEU A 159 -21.84 7.75 15.66
CA LEU A 159 -20.99 7.81 14.47
C LEU A 159 -21.13 6.54 13.63
N LEU A 160 -21.29 5.36 14.26
CA LEU A 160 -21.55 4.11 13.54
C LEU A 160 -22.89 4.13 12.80
N VAL A 161 -23.93 4.70 13.40
CA VAL A 161 -25.24 4.83 12.74
C VAL A 161 -25.13 5.75 11.52
N LEU A 162 -24.49 6.92 11.69
CA LEU A 162 -24.27 7.85 10.58
C LEU A 162 -23.42 7.23 9.48
N ALA A 163 -22.33 6.54 9.84
CA ALA A 163 -21.50 5.78 8.92
C ALA A 163 -22.29 4.69 8.19
N SER A 164 -23.18 3.99 8.90
CA SER A 164 -24.02 2.95 8.30
C SER A 164 -25.01 3.53 7.29
N ILE A 165 -25.62 4.68 7.60
CA ILE A 165 -26.50 5.39 6.65
C ILE A 165 -25.71 5.80 5.41
N LEU A 166 -24.52 6.37 5.58
CA LEU A 166 -23.65 6.75 4.47
C LEU A 166 -23.28 5.53 3.61
N CYS A 167 -22.89 4.42 4.25
CA CYS A 167 -22.55 3.17 3.56
C CYS A 167 -23.76 2.57 2.83
N MET A 168 -24.97 2.67 3.37
CA MET A 168 -26.18 2.23 2.66
C MET A 168 -26.47 3.09 1.42
N LEU A 169 -26.28 4.41 1.52
CA LEU A 169 -26.58 5.35 0.43
C LEU A 169 -25.52 5.33 -0.68
N LEU A 170 -24.25 5.16 -0.33
CA LEU A 170 -23.12 5.27 -1.26
C LEU A 170 -22.44 3.92 -1.56
N GLY A 171 -22.71 2.88 -0.77
CA GLY A 171 -22.04 1.58 -0.89
C GLY A 171 -22.23 0.93 -2.26
N TRP A 172 -23.37 1.12 -2.91
CA TRP A 172 -23.60 0.63 -4.28
C TRP A 172 -22.69 1.32 -5.31
N ALA A 173 -22.28 2.56 -5.09
CA ALA A 173 -21.38 3.25 -6.00
C ALA A 173 -19.93 2.83 -5.77
N PHE A 174 -19.53 2.59 -4.51
CA PHE A 174 -18.14 2.29 -4.12
C PHE A 174 -17.77 0.80 -4.18
N LEU A 175 -18.71 -0.10 -3.90
CA LEU A 175 -18.46 -1.56 -3.89
C LEU A 175 -17.80 -2.09 -5.18
N PRO A 176 -18.15 -1.63 -6.40
CA PRO A 176 -17.47 -2.07 -7.62
C PRO A 176 -16.02 -1.59 -7.69
N PHE A 177 -15.72 -0.39 -7.16
CA PHE A 177 -14.34 0.11 -7.08
C PHE A 177 -13.52 -0.66 -6.04
N ASP A 178 -14.09 -0.96 -4.88
CA ASP A 178 -13.43 -1.78 -3.85
C ASP A 178 -13.20 -3.21 -4.34
N LEU A 179 -14.17 -3.79 -5.05
CA LEU A 179 -14.05 -5.09 -5.68
C LEU A 179 -12.99 -5.09 -6.80
N ALA A 180 -12.99 -4.06 -7.66
CA ALA A 180 -11.98 -3.91 -8.72
C ALA A 180 -10.58 -3.76 -8.12
N THR A 181 -10.44 -2.96 -7.07
CA THR A 181 -9.20 -2.78 -6.32
C THR A 181 -8.74 -4.10 -5.68
N TYR A 182 -9.66 -4.87 -5.09
CA TYR A 182 -9.37 -6.19 -4.55
C TYR A 182 -8.89 -7.18 -5.62
N ILE A 183 -9.58 -7.23 -6.76
CA ILE A 183 -9.18 -8.05 -7.90
C ILE A 183 -7.80 -7.60 -8.40
N ALA A 184 -7.57 -6.29 -8.53
CA ALA A 184 -6.28 -5.74 -8.93
C ALA A 184 -5.16 -6.17 -7.96
N TYR A 185 -5.35 -6.06 -6.64
CA TYR A 185 -4.36 -6.52 -5.66
C TYR A 185 -4.13 -8.03 -5.70
N ARG A 186 -5.18 -8.84 -5.93
CA ARG A 186 -5.06 -10.31 -6.01
C ARG A 186 -4.38 -10.77 -7.29
N CYS A 187 -4.61 -10.03 -8.38
CA CYS A 187 -4.02 -10.27 -9.69
C CYS A 187 -2.71 -9.49 -9.89
N ASN A 188 -2.27 -8.70 -8.91
CA ASN A 188 -1.04 -7.95 -9.00
C ASN A 188 0.14 -8.93 -9.12
N ARG A 189 1.04 -8.63 -10.06
CA ARG A 189 2.18 -9.50 -10.33
C ARG A 189 3.14 -9.41 -9.16
N VAL A 190 3.41 -10.55 -8.52
CA VAL A 190 4.53 -10.64 -7.59
C VAL A 190 5.81 -10.53 -8.41
N PRO A 191 6.69 -9.56 -8.13
CA PRO A 191 7.94 -9.44 -8.86
C PRO A 191 8.78 -10.68 -8.64
N LYS A 192 9.10 -11.38 -9.72
CA LYS A 192 10.07 -12.47 -9.72
C LYS A 192 11.45 -11.88 -9.88
N TRP A 193 12.28 -12.02 -8.85
CA TRP A 193 13.65 -11.54 -8.89
C TRP A 193 14.52 -12.55 -9.64
N PRO A 194 15.60 -12.11 -10.33
CA PRO A 194 16.57 -13.04 -10.88
C PRO A 194 17.12 -13.99 -9.81
N ALA A 195 17.35 -15.25 -10.18
CA ALA A 195 17.77 -16.32 -9.25
C ALA A 195 19.00 -15.96 -8.41
N LYS A 196 19.94 -15.15 -8.96
CA LYS A 196 21.10 -14.65 -8.22
C LYS A 196 20.70 -13.79 -7.02
N ILE A 197 19.73 -12.89 -7.20
CA ILE A 197 19.24 -12.00 -6.12
C ILE A 197 18.38 -12.79 -5.13
N GLU A 198 17.62 -13.78 -5.59
CA GLU A 198 16.89 -14.67 -4.68
C GLU A 198 17.83 -15.50 -3.81
N ALA A 199 18.97 -15.96 -4.35
CA ALA A 199 19.99 -16.65 -3.56
C ALA A 199 20.58 -15.74 -2.48
N TYR A 200 20.90 -14.49 -2.81
CA TYR A 200 21.43 -13.52 -1.83
C TYR A 200 20.48 -13.26 -0.67
N ALA A 201 19.18 -13.31 -0.93
CA ALA A 201 18.20 -13.17 0.13
C ALA A 201 18.09 -14.38 1.05
N LYS A 202 18.37 -15.59 0.54
CA LYS A 202 18.47 -16.78 1.40
C LYS A 202 19.69 -16.69 2.31
N ASP A 203 20.79 -16.12 1.82
CA ASP A 203 22.00 -15.87 2.64
C ASP A 203 21.74 -14.90 3.80
N GLY A 204 20.81 -13.95 3.61
CA GLY A 204 20.39 -12.98 4.64
C GLY A 204 19.51 -13.57 5.75
N GLY A 205 19.14 -14.85 5.66
CA GLY A 205 18.21 -15.53 6.56
C GLY A 205 16.75 -15.41 6.12
N GLU A 206 15.89 -16.29 6.65
CA GLU A 206 14.46 -16.20 6.39
C GLU A 206 13.85 -14.95 7.03
N MET A 207 13.00 -14.24 6.30
CA MET A 207 12.17 -13.19 6.88
C MET A 207 11.17 -13.82 7.84
N THR A 208 11.48 -13.78 9.12
CA THR A 208 10.53 -14.15 10.18
C THR A 208 9.62 -12.97 10.51
N THR A 209 8.36 -13.25 10.84
CA THR A 209 7.47 -12.24 11.42
C THR A 209 8.10 -11.66 12.69
N PRO A 210 8.01 -10.33 12.92
CA PRO A 210 8.55 -9.74 14.13
C PRO A 210 7.90 -10.39 15.37
N VAL A 211 8.72 -10.71 16.38
CA VAL A 211 8.25 -11.39 17.59
C VAL A 211 7.24 -10.49 18.31
N GLY A 212 6.03 -11.00 18.53
CA GLY A 212 4.95 -10.25 19.18
C GLY A 212 4.14 -9.32 18.28
N ALA A 213 4.48 -9.20 16.99
CA ALA A 213 3.70 -8.42 16.04
C ALA A 213 2.45 -9.18 15.59
N ALA A 214 1.29 -8.54 15.67
CA ALA A 214 0.07 -9.05 15.09
C ALA A 214 0.03 -8.79 13.59
N SER A 215 -0.63 -9.68 12.85
CA SER A 215 -0.92 -9.39 11.44
C SER A 215 -1.88 -8.21 11.35
N GLY A 216 -1.56 -7.24 10.49
CA GLY A 216 -2.49 -6.21 10.06
C GLY A 216 -3.69 -6.78 9.30
N ARG A 217 -3.64 -8.06 8.89
CA ARG A 217 -4.83 -8.77 8.40
C ARG A 217 -5.80 -9.02 9.53
N MET A 218 -6.77 -8.14 9.62
CA MET A 218 -7.91 -8.36 10.48
C MET A 218 -8.87 -9.35 9.81
N ARG A 219 -9.21 -10.42 10.53
CA ARG A 219 -10.32 -11.29 10.14
C ARG A 219 -11.64 -10.61 10.51
N ILE A 220 -12.68 -10.95 9.74
CA ILE A 220 -14.05 -10.55 10.06
C ILE A 220 -14.41 -11.13 11.42
N VAL A 221 -14.93 -10.28 12.30
CA VAL A 221 -15.44 -10.71 13.61
C VAL A 221 -16.97 -10.73 13.60
N LEU A 222 -17.58 -11.51 14.48
CA LEU A 222 -19.05 -11.69 14.51
C LEU A 222 -19.80 -10.35 14.64
N LYS A 223 -19.24 -9.38 15.37
CA LYS A 223 -19.79 -8.03 15.55
C LYS A 223 -19.89 -7.23 14.23
N GLU A 224 -19.03 -7.52 13.27
CA GLU A 224 -19.00 -6.84 11.96
C GLU A 224 -20.07 -7.41 10.99
N VAL A 225 -20.52 -8.66 11.21
CA VAL A 225 -21.39 -9.38 10.27
C VAL A 225 -22.71 -8.65 9.95
N PRO A 226 -23.46 -8.09 10.93
CA PRO A 226 -24.71 -7.39 10.63
C PRO A 226 -24.50 -6.18 9.71
N PHE A 227 -23.39 -5.46 9.89
CA PHE A 227 -23.05 -4.28 9.08
C PHE A 227 -22.65 -4.70 7.67
N ILE A 228 -21.83 -5.73 7.54
CA ILE A 228 -21.45 -6.29 6.24
C ILE A 228 -22.70 -6.73 5.47
N LEU A 229 -23.58 -7.49 6.11
CA LEU A 229 -24.83 -7.95 5.48
C LEU A 229 -25.74 -6.79 5.07
N LEU A 230 -25.87 -5.77 5.93
CA LEU A 230 -26.67 -4.59 5.62
C LEU A 230 -26.09 -3.82 4.43
N TRP A 231 -24.81 -3.46 4.48
CA TRP A 231 -24.19 -2.60 3.47
C TRP A 231 -24.09 -3.30 2.11
N VAL A 232 -23.61 -4.55 2.10
CA VAL A 232 -23.50 -5.35 0.88
C VAL A 232 -24.89 -5.72 0.35
N GLY A 233 -25.84 -6.05 1.24
CA GLY A 233 -27.22 -6.34 0.87
C GLY A 233 -27.92 -5.16 0.21
N CYS A 234 -27.78 -3.95 0.76
CA CYS A 234 -28.30 -2.72 0.16
C CYS A 234 -27.69 -2.47 -1.23
N ALA A 235 -26.37 -2.65 -1.38
CA ALA A 235 -25.71 -2.49 -2.67
C ALA A 235 -26.27 -3.46 -3.73
N PHE A 236 -26.40 -4.75 -3.38
CA PHE A 236 -26.99 -5.74 -4.28
C PHE A 236 -28.47 -5.46 -4.61
N ALA A 237 -29.25 -4.96 -3.66
CA ALA A 237 -30.63 -4.57 -3.91
C ALA A 237 -30.72 -3.43 -4.94
N VAL A 238 -29.85 -2.44 -4.85
CA VAL A 238 -29.76 -1.36 -5.85
C VAL A 238 -29.36 -1.93 -7.22
N TYR A 239 -28.36 -2.82 -7.29
CA TYR A 239 -27.97 -3.43 -8.56
C TYR A 239 -29.08 -4.27 -9.19
N ALA A 240 -29.79 -5.08 -8.39
CA ALA A 240 -30.92 -5.87 -8.85
C ALA A 240 -32.05 -4.96 -9.36
N TRP A 241 -32.33 -3.87 -8.64
CA TRP A 241 -33.28 -2.86 -9.08
C TRP A 241 -32.84 -2.25 -10.42
N VAL A 242 -31.61 -1.77 -10.56
CA VAL A 242 -31.10 -1.22 -11.84
C VAL A 242 -31.16 -2.26 -12.97
N ALA A 243 -30.72 -3.50 -12.73
CA ALA A 243 -30.73 -4.56 -13.74
C ALA A 243 -32.14 -4.86 -14.26
N SER A 244 -33.17 -4.75 -13.40
CA SER A 244 -34.57 -4.96 -13.80
C SER A 244 -35.06 -4.00 -14.90
N TRP A 245 -34.40 -2.85 -15.09
CA TRP A 245 -34.74 -1.91 -16.17
C TRP A 245 -34.18 -2.31 -17.53
N PHE A 246 -33.14 -3.16 -17.56
CA PHE A 246 -32.46 -3.62 -18.78
C PHE A 246 -32.87 -5.03 -19.22
N ILE A 247 -33.58 -5.77 -18.36
CA ILE A 247 -34.08 -7.14 -18.65
C ILE A 247 -35.55 -7.07 -19.15
N LYS A 248 -35.96 -5.94 -19.72
CA LYS A 248 -37.22 -5.79 -20.48
C LYS A 248 -36.94 -5.90 -21.97
#